data_AF-A0A956YZ24-F1
#
_entry.id   AF-A0A956YZ24-F1
#
_cell.length_a   1.000
_cell.length_b   1.000
_cell.length_c   1.000
_cell.angle_alpha   90.00
_cell.angle_beta   90.00
_cell.angle_gamma   90.00
#
_symmetry.space_group_name_H-M   'P 1'
#
loop_
_entity.id
_entity.type
_entity.pdbx_description
1 polymer ?
#
loop_
_entity_poly.entity_id
_entity_poly.type
_entity_poly.pdbx_seq_one_letter_code
_entity_poly.pdbx_strand_id
1 'polypeptide(L)'
;TNPDGIWTGVIGSLGYWLGEQATRRGSQPNYYYQVVVLPMYEFLPIIGSILAMLAGMVGFWRMRRREIETVELADEMQRRAALSAENDPAVEGDPLKIESLPFAPTDVDIVRAGQKQLWLKRLPFVPFFAYLGVLNLIAYTLAGEKMPWLGTHMTIPMMFLTAWYFGTVFTHTDWSRFSKRGWLYLLLLPLFIVAAFQIIQPFLIGQNIFGLMQTQLSQTGAWLAAIAVAVVVAYAIWRVRRITGGLHLRHMVGVAVFAMLALLTFRAAWTASFINYDRANEFLVYAHGAPGWRLMMDQIEDISRRTTNGMDIRFAWGGNAWPASWYFRHLRFATYFGQDPSPGTLNDAVAVYASSDIRGRVEPLLEDRYVRFDYTRMWWPMQDYFNLNAQRVDTVLDFSGTNPAS
;
A
#
# COMPACT_ATOMS: atom_id res chain seq x y z
N THR A 1 -8.48 4.38 34.73
CA THR A 1 -7.72 5.02 33.63
C THR A 1 -6.67 5.91 34.26
N ASN A 2 -5.41 5.85 33.80
CA ASN A 2 -4.28 6.62 34.35
C ASN A 2 -4.13 7.94 33.57
N PRO A 3 -4.54 9.10 34.11
CA PRO A 3 -4.52 10.39 33.40
C PRO A 3 -3.09 10.87 33.11
N ASP A 4 -2.17 10.60 34.03
CA ASP A 4 -0.74 10.93 33.87
C ASP A 4 -0.11 10.10 32.74
N GLY A 5 -0.63 8.90 32.51
CA GLY A 5 -0.28 8.05 31.38
C GLY A 5 -0.58 8.67 30.01
N ILE A 6 -1.56 9.57 29.91
CA ILE A 6 -1.88 10.26 28.64
C ILE A 6 -0.76 11.24 28.30
N TRP A 7 -0.38 12.10 29.24
CA TRP A 7 0.66 13.11 29.02
C TRP A 7 2.05 12.49 28.89
N THR A 8 2.39 11.57 29.78
CA THR A 8 3.69 10.87 29.72
C THR A 8 3.80 9.97 28.48
N GLY A 9 2.70 9.37 28.02
CA GLY A 9 2.66 8.60 26.78
C GLY A 9 2.84 9.47 25.53
N VAL A 10 2.15 10.61 25.45
CA VAL A 10 2.28 11.53 24.30
C VAL A 10 3.68 12.14 24.24
N ILE A 11 4.19 12.66 25.36
CA ILE A 11 5.52 13.28 25.40
C ILE A 11 6.62 12.22 25.24
N GLY A 12 6.48 11.06 25.89
CA GLY A 12 7.43 9.95 25.79
C GLY A 12 7.50 9.35 24.39
N SER A 13 6.37 9.17 23.72
CA SER A 13 6.35 8.67 22.33
C SER A 13 6.97 9.67 21.36
N LEU A 14 6.77 10.98 21.56
CA LEU A 14 7.43 12.02 20.78
C LEU A 14 8.94 12.03 21.02
N GLY A 15 9.39 11.97 22.28
CA GLY A 15 10.81 11.90 22.62
C GLY A 15 11.48 10.65 22.03
N TYR A 16 10.80 9.50 22.09
CA TYR A 16 11.25 8.28 21.45
C TYR A 16 11.38 8.44 19.93
N TRP A 17 10.34 8.96 19.26
CA TRP A 17 10.33 9.19 17.82
C TRP A 17 11.43 10.15 17.36
N LEU A 18 11.68 11.23 18.14
CA LEU A 18 12.77 12.17 17.87
C LEU A 18 14.15 11.50 18.03
N GLY A 19 14.33 10.65 19.04
CA GLY A 19 15.57 9.92 19.27
C GLY A 19 15.91 8.93 18.15
N GLU A 20 14.91 8.26 17.59
CA GLU A 20 15.11 7.27 16.51
C GLU A 20 15.51 7.91 15.16
N GLN A 21 15.36 9.22 14.99
CA GLN A 21 15.86 9.90 13.78
C GLN A 21 17.38 9.79 13.63
N ALA A 22 18.12 9.73 14.75
CA ALA A 22 19.57 9.65 14.77
C ALA A 22 20.10 8.22 14.57
N THR A 23 19.35 7.20 14.99
CA THR A 23 19.77 5.78 14.93
C THR A 23 19.65 5.19 13.52
N ARG A 24 18.73 5.71 12.69
CA ARG A 24 18.50 5.29 11.29
C ARG A 24 18.49 3.77 11.12
N ARG A 25 17.76 3.06 11.99
CA ARG A 25 17.74 1.59 12.02
C ARG A 25 17.47 1.02 10.62
N GLY A 26 18.28 0.06 10.21
CA GLY A 26 18.20 -0.58 8.90
C GLY A 26 18.71 0.24 7.71
N SER A 27 19.06 1.52 7.89
CA SER A 27 19.65 2.40 6.85
C SER A 27 18.94 2.35 5.49
N GLN A 28 17.61 2.22 5.49
CA GLN A 28 16.84 2.00 4.26
C GLN A 28 16.97 3.21 3.30
N PRO A 29 16.99 2.95 1.98
CA PRO A 29 17.06 4.00 0.97
C PRO A 29 15.79 4.86 0.93
N ASN A 30 15.90 6.07 0.37
CA ASN A 30 14.76 6.99 0.27
C ASN A 30 13.63 6.46 -0.63
N TYR A 31 13.92 5.57 -1.59
CA TYR A 31 12.89 4.95 -2.44
C TYR A 31 12.24 3.70 -1.82
N TYR A 32 12.58 3.35 -0.57
CA TYR A 32 12.14 2.11 0.08
C TYR A 32 10.62 1.91 0.03
N TYR A 33 9.84 2.95 0.36
CA TYR A 33 8.38 2.81 0.33
C TYR A 33 7.81 2.87 -1.08
N GLN A 34 8.27 3.80 -1.94
CA GLN A 34 7.67 4.02 -3.26
C GLN A 34 7.99 2.91 -4.26
N VAL A 35 9.13 2.23 -4.11
CA VAL A 35 9.62 1.25 -5.10
C VAL A 35 9.57 -0.17 -4.56
N VAL A 36 9.75 -0.37 -3.24
CA VAL A 36 9.81 -1.72 -2.66
C VAL A 36 8.52 -2.06 -1.94
N VAL A 37 8.17 -1.37 -0.86
CA VAL A 37 7.07 -1.80 0.02
C VAL A 37 5.69 -1.57 -0.64
N LEU A 38 5.35 -0.33 -0.97
CA LEU A 38 4.00 -0.02 -1.41
C LEU A 38 3.62 -0.74 -2.72
N PRO A 39 4.45 -0.75 -3.79
CA PRO A 39 4.07 -1.41 -5.05
C PRO A 39 3.91 -2.92 -4.94
N MET A 40 4.50 -3.56 -3.92
CA MET A 40 4.44 -5.01 -3.75
C MET A 40 3.25 -5.50 -2.92
N TYR A 41 2.70 -4.64 -2.06
CA TYR A 41 1.65 -5.04 -1.12
C TYR A 41 0.36 -4.22 -1.26
N GLU A 42 0.48 -2.94 -1.63
CA GLU A 42 -0.61 -1.95 -1.53
C GLU A 42 -1.18 -1.52 -2.89
N PHE A 43 -1.36 -2.47 -3.81
CA PHE A 43 -1.84 -2.20 -5.18
C PHE A 43 -3.17 -1.42 -5.21
N LEU A 44 -4.18 -1.90 -4.47
CA LEU A 44 -5.52 -1.33 -4.46
C LEU A 44 -5.53 0.09 -3.86
N PRO A 45 -4.93 0.35 -2.67
CA PRO A 45 -4.84 1.70 -2.12
C PRO A 45 -4.07 2.68 -3.01
N ILE A 46 -2.93 2.28 -3.58
CA ILE A 46 -2.13 3.16 -4.44
C ILE A 46 -2.91 3.56 -5.68
N ILE A 47 -3.39 2.59 -6.46
CA ILE A 47 -4.07 2.86 -7.72
C ILE A 47 -5.39 3.58 -7.46
N GLY A 48 -6.16 3.13 -6.47
CA GLY A 48 -7.43 3.75 -6.11
C GLY A 48 -7.27 5.20 -5.63
N SER A 49 -6.23 5.50 -4.84
CA SER A 49 -5.96 6.87 -4.39
C SER A 49 -5.53 7.79 -5.52
N ILE A 50 -4.69 7.33 -6.46
CA ILE A 50 -4.33 8.10 -7.66
C ILE A 50 -5.59 8.40 -8.50
N LEU A 51 -6.43 7.39 -8.75
CA LEU A 51 -7.68 7.59 -9.49
C LEU A 51 -8.62 8.57 -8.78
N ALA A 52 -8.72 8.49 -7.45
CA ALA A 52 -9.50 9.41 -6.65
C ALA A 52 -8.98 10.85 -6.73
N MET A 53 -7.66 11.05 -6.64
CA MET A 53 -7.03 12.37 -6.76
C MET A 53 -7.24 12.97 -8.15
N LEU A 54 -7.07 12.18 -9.21
CA LEU A 54 -7.33 12.61 -10.58
C LEU A 54 -8.80 12.98 -10.80
N ALA A 55 -9.73 12.13 -10.35
CA ALA A 55 -11.16 12.38 -10.45
C ALA A 55 -11.60 13.60 -9.62
N GLY A 56 -11.07 13.74 -8.41
CA GLY A 56 -11.30 14.87 -7.52
C GLY A 56 -10.78 16.18 -8.11
N MET A 57 -9.59 16.16 -8.72
CA MET A 57 -9.02 17.32 -9.41
C MET A 57 -9.87 17.74 -10.59
N VAL A 58 -10.29 16.81 -11.45
CA VAL A 58 -11.21 17.11 -12.57
C VAL A 58 -12.55 17.65 -12.07
N GLY A 59 -13.11 17.06 -11.01
CA GLY A 59 -14.34 17.53 -10.38
C GLY A 59 -14.22 18.95 -9.83
N PHE A 60 -13.11 19.24 -9.15
CA PHE A 60 -12.78 20.56 -8.63
C PHE A 60 -12.68 21.61 -9.75
N TRP A 61 -11.92 21.33 -10.81
CA TRP A 61 -11.78 22.26 -11.94
C TRP A 61 -13.10 22.48 -12.69
N ARG A 62 -13.95 21.45 -12.82
CA ARG A 62 -15.28 21.59 -13.41
C ARG A 62 -16.20 22.46 -12.55
N MET A 63 -16.19 22.25 -11.23
CA MET A 63 -16.93 23.10 -10.30
C MET A 63 -16.45 24.54 -10.40
N ARG A 64 -15.12 24.77 -10.39
CA ARG A 64 -14.55 26.11 -10.47
C ARG A 64 -14.89 26.82 -11.78
N ARG A 65 -14.90 26.09 -12.90
CA ARG A 65 -15.33 26.64 -14.19
C ARG A 65 -16.79 27.06 -14.16
N ARG A 66 -17.67 26.22 -13.61
CA ARG A 66 -19.11 26.56 -13.45
C ARG A 66 -19.32 27.77 -12.55
N GLU A 67 -18.55 27.89 -11.47
CA GLU A 67 -18.60 29.08 -10.61
C GLU A 67 -18.22 30.35 -11.38
N ILE A 68 -17.14 30.30 -12.15
CA ILE A 68 -16.69 31.43 -12.99
C ILE A 68 -17.76 31.76 -14.04
N GLU A 69 -18.28 30.77 -14.76
CA GLU A 69 -19.36 30.94 -15.75
C GLU A 69 -20.60 31.58 -15.12
N THR A 70 -21.00 31.15 -13.91
CA THR A 70 -22.16 31.76 -13.22
C THR A 70 -21.92 33.20 -12.79
N VAL A 71 -20.69 33.55 -12.40
CA VAL A 71 -20.31 34.91 -12.05
C VAL A 71 -20.25 35.79 -13.30
N GLU A 72 -19.65 35.31 -14.38
CA GLU A 72 -19.58 36.02 -15.67
C GLU A 72 -20.96 36.29 -16.25
N LEU A 73 -21.85 35.29 -16.23
CA LEU A 73 -23.25 35.44 -16.66
C LEU A 73 -23.99 36.50 -15.83
N ALA A 74 -23.77 36.53 -14.52
CA ALA A 74 -24.43 37.49 -13.66
C ALA A 74 -23.87 38.91 -13.84
N ASP A 75 -22.57 39.07 -14.00
CA ASP A 75 -21.92 40.35 -14.35
C ASP A 75 -22.42 40.85 -15.72
N GLU A 76 -22.61 39.95 -16.71
CA GLU A 76 -23.16 40.31 -18.02
C GLU A 76 -24.63 40.75 -17.93
N MET A 77 -25.47 40.02 -17.17
CA MET A 77 -26.86 40.42 -16.90
C MET A 77 -26.92 41.80 -16.25
N GLN A 78 -26.01 42.07 -15.31
CA GLN A 78 -25.92 43.35 -14.61
C GLN A 78 -25.49 44.49 -15.54
N ARG A 79 -24.50 44.27 -16.43
CA ARG A 79 -24.12 45.24 -17.46
C ARG A 79 -25.27 45.53 -18.42
N ARG A 80 -26.00 44.49 -18.85
CA ARG A 80 -27.18 44.66 -19.72
C ARG A 80 -28.29 45.46 -19.03
N ALA A 81 -28.54 45.21 -17.75
CA ALA A 81 -29.51 45.96 -16.96
C ALA A 81 -29.10 47.44 -16.81
N ALA A 82 -27.83 47.73 -16.54
CA ALA A 82 -27.31 49.09 -16.46
C ALA A 82 -27.45 49.85 -17.80
N LEU A 83 -27.07 49.21 -18.91
CA LEU A 83 -27.22 49.79 -20.26
C LEU A 83 -28.70 50.00 -20.64
N SER A 84 -29.61 49.14 -20.18
CA SER A 84 -31.05 49.31 -20.40
C SER A 84 -31.63 50.47 -19.60
N ALA A 85 -31.13 50.72 -18.39
CA ALA A 85 -31.54 51.85 -17.55
C ALA A 85 -31.00 53.19 -18.08
N GLU A 86 -29.81 53.20 -18.68
CA GLU A 86 -29.21 54.38 -19.29
C GLU A 86 -29.91 54.81 -20.59
N ASN A 87 -30.48 53.86 -21.35
CA ASN A 87 -31.21 54.12 -22.59
C ASN A 87 -32.73 54.30 -22.41
N ASP A 88 -33.22 54.36 -21.16
CA ASP A 88 -34.65 54.57 -20.88
C ASP A 88 -35.00 56.08 -20.94
N PRO A 89 -35.84 56.52 -21.89
CA PRO A 89 -36.19 57.95 -22.04
C PRO A 89 -36.94 58.55 -20.84
N ALA A 90 -37.35 57.73 -19.85
CA ALA A 90 -37.93 58.20 -18.59
C ALA A 90 -36.90 58.73 -17.56
N VAL A 91 -35.59 58.56 -17.80
CA VAL A 91 -34.50 58.92 -16.88
C VAL A 91 -33.78 60.22 -17.29
N GLU A 92 -34.16 60.81 -18.42
CA GLU A 92 -33.59 62.07 -18.90
C GLU A 92 -34.10 63.25 -18.04
N GLY A 93 -33.35 63.60 -16.98
CA GLY A 93 -33.53 64.87 -16.26
C GLY A 93 -33.19 64.92 -14.77
N ASP A 94 -32.86 63.82 -14.10
CA ASP A 94 -32.57 63.85 -12.65
C ASP A 94 -31.36 62.98 -12.25
N PRO A 95 -30.17 63.57 -12.02
CA PRO A 95 -28.96 62.82 -11.65
C PRO A 95 -29.08 62.07 -10.31
N LEU A 96 -30.03 62.43 -9.44
CA LEU A 96 -30.26 61.75 -8.15
C LEU A 96 -31.08 60.45 -8.28
N LYS A 97 -31.72 60.21 -9.43
CA LYS A 97 -32.43 58.94 -9.70
C LYS A 97 -31.50 57.80 -10.13
N ILE A 98 -30.36 58.14 -10.72
CA ILE A 98 -29.34 57.15 -11.12
C ILE A 98 -28.66 56.58 -9.85
N GLU A 99 -28.46 57.41 -8.83
CA GLU A 99 -27.83 57.04 -7.55
C GLU A 99 -28.78 56.30 -6.59
N SER A 100 -30.10 56.37 -6.82
CA SER A 100 -31.15 55.74 -6.00
C SER A 100 -31.79 54.51 -6.63
N LEU A 101 -31.33 54.08 -7.81
CA LEU A 101 -31.56 52.70 -8.24
C LEU A 101 -30.95 51.81 -7.16
N PRO A 102 -31.75 50.96 -6.48
CA PRO A 102 -31.19 50.05 -5.50
C PRO A 102 -30.26 49.14 -6.29
N PHE A 103 -28.96 49.37 -6.15
CA PHE A 103 -27.97 48.35 -6.38
C PHE A 103 -28.17 47.36 -5.23
N ALA A 104 -29.30 46.66 -5.27
CA ALA A 104 -29.59 45.55 -4.39
C ALA A 104 -28.34 44.66 -4.46
N PRO A 105 -27.77 44.22 -3.33
CA PRO A 105 -26.63 43.30 -3.35
C PRO A 105 -27.02 42.18 -4.30
N THR A 106 -26.41 42.17 -5.47
CA THR A 106 -26.91 41.36 -6.58
C THR A 106 -26.95 39.92 -6.09
N ASP A 107 -27.87 39.10 -6.59
CA ASP A 107 -27.95 37.68 -6.23
C ASP A 107 -26.57 36.99 -6.21
N VAL A 108 -25.61 37.52 -6.98
CA VAL A 108 -24.17 37.21 -6.97
C VAL A 108 -23.48 37.26 -5.61
N ASP A 109 -23.64 38.32 -4.81
CA ASP A 109 -22.95 38.44 -3.51
C ASP A 109 -23.57 37.50 -2.46
N ILE A 110 -24.89 37.29 -2.54
CA ILE A 110 -25.62 36.32 -1.72
C ILE A 110 -25.23 34.89 -2.11
N VAL A 111 -25.09 34.61 -3.41
CA VAL A 111 -24.60 33.32 -3.94
C VAL A 111 -23.15 33.09 -3.54
N ARG A 112 -22.27 34.10 -3.65
CA ARG A 112 -20.86 34.03 -3.20
C ARG A 112 -20.77 33.76 -1.70
N ALA A 113 -21.54 34.48 -0.88
CA ALA A 113 -21.57 34.29 0.57
C ALA A 113 -22.14 32.91 0.95
N GLY A 114 -23.23 32.48 0.31
CA GLY A 114 -23.86 31.17 0.53
C GLY A 114 -22.98 30.00 0.12
N GLN A 115 -22.28 30.09 -1.03
CA GLN A 115 -21.30 29.09 -1.47
C GLN A 115 -20.08 29.05 -0.54
N LYS A 116 -19.57 30.21 -0.13
CA LYS A 116 -18.48 30.31 0.86
C LYS A 116 -18.90 29.77 2.24
N GLN A 117 -20.19 29.78 2.57
CA GLN A 117 -20.71 29.15 3.79
C GLN A 117 -20.89 27.63 3.62
N LEU A 118 -21.29 27.17 2.44
CA LEU A 118 -21.49 25.74 2.12
C LEU A 118 -20.16 24.96 2.06
N TRP A 119 -19.08 25.55 1.53
CA TRP A 119 -17.77 24.87 1.50
C TRP A 119 -17.11 24.80 2.89
N LEU A 120 -17.24 25.84 3.73
CA LEU A 120 -16.73 25.82 5.10
C LEU A 120 -17.45 24.78 5.98
N LYS A 121 -18.72 24.49 5.68
CA LYS A 121 -19.54 23.50 6.39
C LYS A 121 -19.32 22.06 5.94
N ARG A 122 -18.61 21.81 4.83
CA ARG A 122 -18.33 20.46 4.32
C ARG A 122 -16.83 20.23 4.29
N LEU A 123 -16.34 19.32 5.12
CA LEU A 123 -14.93 18.91 5.06
C LEU A 123 -14.62 18.45 3.62
N PRO A 124 -13.67 19.08 2.89
CA PRO A 124 -13.37 18.70 1.52
C PRO A 124 -12.65 17.35 1.53
N PHE A 125 -13.43 16.26 1.53
CA PHE A 125 -12.97 14.90 1.77
C PHE A 125 -11.77 14.52 0.90
N VAL A 126 -11.90 14.67 -0.43
CA VAL A 126 -10.84 14.27 -1.36
C VAL A 126 -9.58 15.13 -1.18
N PRO A 127 -9.63 16.48 -1.19
CA PRO A 127 -8.45 17.30 -0.90
C PRO A 127 -7.80 17.02 0.46
N PHE A 128 -8.61 16.78 1.51
CA PHE A 128 -8.11 16.50 2.85
C PHE A 128 -7.33 15.17 2.91
N PHE A 129 -7.91 14.08 2.41
CA PHE A 129 -7.23 12.78 2.40
C PHE A 129 -6.11 12.71 1.36
N ALA A 130 -6.19 13.46 0.26
CA ALA A 130 -5.08 13.62 -0.69
C ALA A 130 -3.90 14.34 -0.03
N TYR A 131 -4.17 15.44 0.68
CA TYR A 131 -3.16 16.14 1.46
C TYR A 131 -2.52 15.22 2.51
N LEU A 132 -3.32 14.50 3.29
CA LEU A 132 -2.78 13.55 4.29
C LEU A 132 -1.99 12.41 3.64
N GLY A 133 -2.46 11.86 2.53
CA GLY A 133 -1.77 10.78 1.82
C GLY A 133 -0.41 11.21 1.29
N VAL A 134 -0.35 12.37 0.64
CA VAL A 134 0.91 12.95 0.13
C VAL A 134 1.83 13.36 1.28
N LEU A 135 1.29 14.00 2.32
CA LEU A 135 2.05 14.41 3.49
C LEU A 135 2.67 13.20 4.19
N ASN A 136 1.90 12.16 4.47
CA ASN A 136 2.40 10.95 5.13
C ASN A 136 3.44 10.25 4.26
N LEU A 137 3.19 10.12 2.95
CA LEU A 137 4.16 9.53 2.03
C LEU A 137 5.50 10.28 2.07
N ILE A 138 5.48 11.62 2.05
CA ILE A 138 6.71 12.43 2.13
C ILE A 138 7.34 12.32 3.54
N ALA A 139 6.56 12.52 4.59
CA ALA A 139 7.05 12.56 5.97
C ALA A 139 7.76 11.26 6.37
N TYR A 140 7.16 10.10 6.09
CA TYR A 140 7.78 8.81 6.42
C TYR A 140 8.92 8.43 5.47
N THR A 141 8.95 8.98 4.25
CA THR A 141 10.08 8.82 3.34
C THR A 141 11.30 9.63 3.77
N LEU A 142 11.07 10.79 4.39
CA LEU A 142 12.13 11.63 4.94
C LEU A 142 12.55 11.22 6.35
N ALA A 143 11.75 10.42 7.04
CA ALA A 143 12.09 9.89 8.35
C ALA A 143 13.43 9.11 8.32
N GLY A 144 14.24 9.29 9.36
CA GLY A 144 15.52 8.62 9.56
C GLY A 144 15.33 7.12 9.77
N GLU A 145 14.43 6.73 10.66
CA GLU A 145 13.98 5.33 10.80
C GLU A 145 12.92 5.02 9.75
N LYS A 146 13.20 4.02 8.91
CA LYS A 146 12.31 3.54 7.86
C LYS A 146 12.08 2.05 8.04
N MET A 147 10.82 1.68 8.28
CA MET A 147 10.44 0.33 8.64
C MET A 147 9.11 -0.04 8.00
N PRO A 148 8.93 -1.31 7.61
CA PRO A 148 7.75 -1.70 6.82
C PRO A 148 6.42 -1.39 7.50
N TRP A 149 6.34 -1.46 8.83
CA TRP A 149 5.12 -1.17 9.59
C TRP A 149 4.64 0.29 9.46
N LEU A 150 5.53 1.24 9.17
CA LEU A 150 5.17 2.63 8.93
C LEU A 150 4.37 2.81 7.63
N GLY A 151 4.41 1.83 6.72
CA GLY A 151 3.57 1.80 5.51
C GLY A 151 2.07 1.92 5.82
N THR A 152 1.63 1.46 6.99
CA THR A 152 0.23 1.58 7.43
C THR A 152 -0.25 3.04 7.44
N HIS A 153 0.58 3.96 7.93
CA HIS A 153 0.22 5.38 8.02
C HIS A 153 0.12 6.06 6.66
N MET A 154 0.86 5.56 5.66
CA MET A 154 0.76 6.02 4.27
C MET A 154 -0.49 5.46 3.60
N THR A 155 -0.82 4.21 3.90
CA THR A 155 -1.87 3.45 3.21
C THR A 155 -3.27 3.83 3.69
N ILE A 156 -3.47 4.14 4.98
CA ILE A 156 -4.78 4.53 5.54
C ILE A 156 -5.47 5.67 4.74
N PRO A 157 -4.85 6.85 4.54
CA PRO A 157 -5.48 7.91 3.74
C PRO A 157 -5.74 7.48 2.29
N MET A 158 -4.87 6.64 1.71
CA MET A 158 -5.07 6.08 0.37
C MET A 158 -6.27 5.13 0.31
N MET A 159 -6.54 4.35 1.36
CA MET A 159 -7.72 3.49 1.45
C MET A 159 -9.02 4.32 1.47
N PHE A 160 -9.05 5.44 2.20
CA PHE A 160 -10.22 6.34 2.19
C PHE A 160 -10.48 6.94 0.81
N LEU A 161 -9.44 7.37 0.11
CA LEU A 161 -9.54 7.85 -1.27
C LEU A 161 -10.02 6.76 -2.23
N THR A 162 -9.48 5.55 -2.08
CA THR A 162 -9.86 4.37 -2.86
C THR A 162 -11.34 4.02 -2.64
N ALA A 163 -11.79 4.02 -1.39
CA ALA A 163 -13.18 3.79 -1.03
C ALA A 163 -14.11 4.86 -1.63
N TRP A 164 -13.70 6.13 -1.62
CA TRP A 164 -14.46 7.20 -2.27
C TRP A 164 -14.59 6.97 -3.78
N TYR A 165 -13.48 6.65 -4.47
CA TYR A 165 -13.49 6.45 -5.92
C TYR A 165 -14.30 5.22 -6.33
N PHE A 166 -13.94 4.03 -5.83
CA PHE A 166 -14.63 2.80 -6.20
C PHE A 166 -16.04 2.71 -5.60
N GLY A 167 -16.28 3.30 -4.43
CA GLY A 167 -17.63 3.46 -3.88
C GLY A 167 -18.52 4.30 -4.81
N THR A 168 -17.97 5.34 -5.44
CA THR A 168 -18.70 6.09 -6.47
C THR A 168 -19.00 5.23 -7.70
N VAL A 169 -18.05 4.40 -8.16
CA VAL A 169 -18.29 3.45 -9.26
C VAL A 169 -19.39 2.44 -8.91
N PHE A 170 -19.37 1.88 -7.70
CA PHE A 170 -20.35 0.89 -7.25
C PHE A 170 -21.75 1.48 -7.08
N THR A 171 -21.87 2.69 -6.57
CA THR A 171 -23.18 3.36 -6.40
C THR A 171 -23.83 3.71 -7.74
N HIS A 172 -23.03 4.07 -8.75
CA HIS A 172 -23.54 4.34 -10.10
C HIS A 172 -23.70 3.07 -10.96
N THR A 173 -23.33 1.91 -10.44
CA THR A 173 -23.47 0.64 -11.14
C THR A 173 -24.91 0.14 -11.05
N ASP A 174 -25.53 -0.10 -12.20
CA ASP A 174 -26.84 -0.76 -12.30
C ASP A 174 -26.70 -2.27 -12.07
N TRP A 175 -26.92 -2.71 -10.83
CA TRP A 175 -26.83 -4.12 -10.42
C TRP A 175 -27.93 -5.02 -11.04
N SER A 176 -29.02 -4.46 -11.56
CA SER A 176 -30.02 -5.25 -12.30
C SER A 176 -29.47 -5.72 -13.64
N ARG A 177 -28.73 -4.85 -14.35
CA ARG A 177 -28.03 -5.22 -15.60
C ARG A 177 -26.88 -6.18 -15.35
N PHE A 178 -26.22 -6.05 -14.20
CA PHE A 178 -25.17 -6.97 -13.76
C PHE A 178 -25.70 -8.42 -13.72
N SER A 179 -26.78 -8.66 -12.97
CA SER A 179 -27.36 -10.00 -12.80
C SER A 179 -27.86 -10.63 -14.11
N LYS A 180 -28.31 -9.82 -15.07
CA LYS A 180 -28.75 -10.33 -16.38
C LYS A 180 -27.59 -10.91 -17.19
N ARG A 181 -26.61 -10.06 -17.54
CA ARG A 181 -25.42 -10.45 -18.32
C ARG A 181 -24.18 -9.61 -18.02
N GLY A 182 -24.27 -8.55 -17.22
CA GLY A 182 -23.13 -7.69 -16.91
C GLY A 182 -22.03 -8.39 -16.11
N TRP A 183 -22.36 -9.44 -15.33
CA TRP A 183 -21.36 -10.24 -14.63
C TRP A 183 -20.31 -10.87 -15.55
N LEU A 184 -20.64 -11.12 -16.83
CA LEU A 184 -19.69 -11.65 -17.82
C LEU A 184 -18.49 -10.72 -18.03
N TYR A 185 -18.63 -9.42 -17.82
CA TYR A 185 -17.51 -8.49 -17.92
C TYR A 185 -16.40 -8.78 -16.91
N LEU A 186 -16.72 -9.34 -15.74
CA LEU A 186 -15.72 -9.72 -14.74
C LEU A 186 -14.80 -10.84 -15.22
N LEU A 187 -15.24 -11.65 -16.20
CA LEU A 187 -14.42 -12.70 -16.81
C LEU A 187 -13.79 -12.21 -18.12
N LEU A 188 -14.57 -11.53 -18.95
CA LEU A 188 -14.13 -11.10 -20.28
C LEU A 188 -13.08 -9.97 -20.23
N LEU A 189 -13.20 -9.02 -19.31
CA LEU A 189 -12.27 -7.90 -19.25
C LEU A 189 -10.85 -8.32 -18.83
N PRO A 190 -10.64 -9.11 -17.76
CA PRO A 190 -9.30 -9.62 -17.44
C PRO A 190 -8.72 -10.46 -18.57
N LEU A 191 -9.53 -11.33 -19.20
CA LEU A 191 -9.08 -12.15 -20.32
C LEU A 191 -8.67 -11.29 -21.52
N PHE A 192 -9.43 -10.23 -21.82
CA PHE A 192 -9.07 -9.27 -22.87
C PHE A 192 -7.77 -8.53 -22.55
N ILE A 193 -7.57 -8.10 -21.30
CA ILE A 193 -6.35 -7.43 -20.86
C ILE A 193 -5.14 -8.34 -21.02
N VAL A 194 -5.24 -9.62 -20.62
CA VAL A 194 -4.16 -10.61 -20.77
C VAL A 194 -3.85 -10.84 -22.26
N ALA A 195 -4.86 -11.03 -23.10
CA ALA A 195 -4.66 -11.21 -24.53
C ALA A 195 -4.03 -9.96 -25.18
N ALA A 196 -4.50 -8.76 -24.84
CA ALA A 196 -3.93 -7.50 -25.31
C ALA A 196 -2.47 -7.34 -24.86
N PHE A 197 -2.14 -7.69 -23.61
CA PHE A 197 -0.78 -7.65 -23.11
C PHE A 197 0.13 -8.59 -23.90
N GLN A 198 -0.29 -9.84 -24.14
CA GLN A 198 0.47 -10.82 -24.93
C GLN A 198 0.76 -10.36 -26.37
N ILE A 199 -0.12 -9.53 -26.94
CA ILE A 199 0.07 -8.96 -28.27
C ILE A 199 1.14 -7.86 -28.26
N ILE A 200 1.23 -7.07 -27.19
CA ILE A 200 2.08 -5.87 -27.11
C ILE A 200 3.46 -6.19 -26.51
N GLN A 201 3.51 -7.05 -25.51
CA GLN A 201 4.69 -7.48 -24.74
C GLN A 201 5.92 -7.77 -25.61
N PRO A 202 5.86 -8.55 -26.70
CA PRO A 202 7.07 -8.90 -27.44
C PRO A 202 7.79 -7.68 -28.03
N PHE A 203 7.03 -6.67 -28.44
CA PHE A 203 7.57 -5.43 -28.98
C PHE A 203 8.15 -4.51 -27.92
N LEU A 204 7.62 -4.56 -26.68
CA LEU A 204 8.16 -3.80 -25.55
C LEU A 204 9.53 -4.32 -25.10
N ILE A 205 9.74 -5.63 -25.21
CA ILE A 205 10.96 -6.32 -24.77
C ILE A 205 11.97 -6.46 -25.94
N GLY A 206 11.64 -5.96 -27.14
CA GLY A 206 12.50 -6.08 -28.32
C GLY A 206 12.67 -7.52 -28.82
N GLN A 207 11.74 -8.42 -28.46
CA GLN A 207 11.77 -9.81 -28.90
C GLN A 207 11.42 -9.93 -30.39
N ASN A 208 12.30 -10.56 -31.16
CA ASN A 208 11.99 -10.85 -32.56
C ASN A 208 11.13 -12.11 -32.68
N ILE A 209 9.82 -11.90 -32.75
CA ILE A 209 8.84 -12.96 -32.90
C ILE A 209 8.80 -13.55 -34.31
N PHE A 210 9.30 -12.86 -35.33
CA PHE A 210 9.22 -13.28 -36.73
C PHE A 210 10.53 -13.93 -37.19
N GLY A 211 10.44 -15.13 -37.76
CA GLY A 211 11.59 -15.80 -38.37
C GLY A 211 11.34 -17.28 -38.66
N LEU A 212 12.38 -17.96 -39.13
CA LEU A 212 12.32 -19.36 -39.56
C LEU A 212 12.79 -20.35 -38.48
N MET A 213 13.30 -19.86 -37.35
CA MET A 213 13.70 -20.74 -36.23
C MET A 213 12.47 -21.29 -35.51
N GLN A 214 12.54 -22.53 -35.02
CA GLN A 214 11.42 -23.18 -34.33
C GLN A 214 10.87 -22.36 -33.15
N THR A 215 11.75 -21.70 -32.38
CA THR A 215 11.37 -20.82 -31.26
C THR A 215 10.56 -19.62 -31.75
N GLN A 216 10.98 -18.99 -32.83
CA GLN A 216 10.30 -17.84 -33.45
C GLN A 216 8.96 -18.24 -34.06
N LEU A 217 8.87 -19.40 -34.72
CA LEU A 217 7.58 -19.92 -35.20
C LEU A 217 6.60 -20.17 -34.05
N SER A 218 7.06 -20.76 -32.94
CA SER A 218 6.22 -20.96 -31.76
C SER A 218 5.74 -19.63 -31.16
N GLN A 219 6.60 -18.62 -31.10
CA GLN A 219 6.26 -17.29 -30.62
C GLN A 219 5.26 -16.56 -31.54
N THR A 220 5.49 -16.61 -32.87
CA THR A 220 4.53 -16.10 -33.86
C THR A 220 3.18 -16.80 -33.71
N GLY A 221 3.17 -18.13 -33.58
CA GLY A 221 1.94 -18.91 -33.39
C GLY A 221 1.17 -18.52 -32.14
N ALA A 222 1.87 -18.38 -31.01
CA ALA A 222 1.27 -17.91 -29.76
C ALA A 222 0.74 -16.47 -29.87
N TRP A 223 1.46 -15.59 -30.56
CA TRP A 223 1.05 -14.21 -30.80
C TRP A 223 -0.20 -14.12 -31.69
N LEU A 224 -0.27 -14.89 -32.78
CA LEU A 224 -1.45 -14.99 -33.63
C LEU A 224 -2.65 -15.58 -32.87
N ALA A 225 -2.43 -16.58 -32.02
CA ALA A 225 -3.47 -17.13 -31.15
C ALA A 225 -3.98 -16.08 -30.17
N ALA A 226 -3.10 -15.26 -29.58
CA ALA A 226 -3.50 -14.15 -28.71
C ALA A 226 -4.37 -13.12 -29.44
N ILE A 227 -4.06 -12.79 -30.70
CA ILE A 227 -4.92 -11.93 -31.55
C ILE A 227 -6.30 -12.56 -31.75
N ALA A 228 -6.35 -13.84 -32.13
CA ALA A 228 -7.61 -14.54 -32.35
C ALA A 228 -8.47 -14.54 -31.08
N VAL A 229 -7.88 -14.84 -29.92
CA VAL A 229 -8.55 -14.76 -28.62
C VAL A 229 -9.02 -13.32 -28.34
N ALA A 230 -8.19 -12.31 -28.55
CA ALA A 230 -8.57 -10.92 -28.34
C ALA A 230 -9.78 -10.50 -29.19
N VAL A 231 -9.84 -10.94 -30.46
CA VAL A 231 -10.99 -10.67 -31.35
C VAL A 231 -12.25 -11.35 -30.86
N VAL A 232 -12.18 -12.63 -30.48
CA VAL A 232 -13.34 -13.39 -29.95
C VAL A 232 -13.86 -12.74 -28.66
N VAL A 233 -12.96 -12.38 -27.75
CA VAL A 233 -13.32 -11.75 -26.48
C VAL A 233 -13.88 -10.34 -26.70
N ALA A 234 -13.29 -9.55 -27.62
CA ALA A 234 -13.82 -8.24 -27.98
C ALA A 234 -15.23 -8.35 -28.59
N TYR A 235 -15.48 -9.35 -29.43
CA TYR A 235 -16.81 -9.63 -29.97
C TYR A 235 -17.79 -10.02 -28.84
N ALA A 236 -17.37 -10.86 -27.89
CA ALA A 236 -18.19 -11.22 -26.73
C ALA A 236 -18.53 -9.99 -25.87
N ILE A 237 -17.55 -9.12 -25.58
CA ILE A 237 -17.75 -7.85 -24.87
C ILE A 237 -18.74 -6.98 -25.64
N TRP A 238 -18.61 -6.87 -26.96
CA TRP A 238 -19.53 -6.12 -27.80
C TRP A 238 -20.95 -6.68 -27.75
N ARG A 239 -21.13 -8.01 -27.77
CA ARG A 239 -22.45 -8.66 -27.63
C ARG A 239 -23.09 -8.37 -26.28
N VAL A 240 -22.33 -8.42 -25.18
CA VAL A 240 -22.85 -8.06 -23.85
C VAL A 240 -23.19 -6.56 -23.81
N ARG A 241 -22.36 -5.71 -24.43
CA ARG A 241 -22.57 -4.25 -24.49
C ARG A 241 -23.87 -3.88 -25.18
N ARG A 242 -24.27 -4.61 -26.23
CA ARG A 242 -25.55 -4.40 -26.92
C ARG A 242 -26.76 -4.60 -25.99
N ILE A 243 -26.62 -5.41 -24.95
CA ILE A 243 -27.69 -5.73 -23.99
C ILE A 243 -27.63 -4.80 -22.77
N THR A 244 -26.43 -4.58 -22.22
CA THR A 244 -26.27 -3.81 -20.98
C THR A 244 -26.08 -2.31 -21.20
N GLY A 245 -25.71 -1.88 -22.40
CA GLY A 245 -25.36 -0.50 -22.74
C GLY A 245 -23.91 -0.14 -22.45
N GLY A 246 -23.42 0.89 -23.16
CA GLY A 246 -22.02 1.34 -23.06
C GLY A 246 -21.65 2.00 -21.74
N LEU A 247 -22.57 2.73 -21.10
CA LEU A 247 -22.34 3.32 -19.78
C LEU A 247 -22.10 2.25 -18.72
N HIS A 248 -22.91 1.17 -18.73
CA HIS A 248 -22.74 0.05 -17.82
C HIS A 248 -21.40 -0.67 -18.03
N LEU A 249 -20.97 -0.87 -19.28
CA LEU A 249 -19.63 -1.40 -19.58
C LEU A 249 -18.52 -0.55 -18.93
N ARG A 250 -18.61 0.78 -18.99
CA ARG A 250 -17.61 1.67 -18.36
C ARG A 250 -17.55 1.50 -16.84
N HIS A 251 -18.70 1.39 -16.17
CA HIS A 251 -18.73 1.12 -14.73
C HIS A 251 -18.16 -0.27 -14.42
N MET A 252 -18.48 -1.27 -15.26
CA MET A 252 -17.96 -2.63 -15.14
C MET A 252 -16.45 -2.74 -15.36
N VAL A 253 -15.85 -1.86 -16.17
CA VAL A 253 -14.38 -1.73 -16.22
C VAL A 253 -13.84 -1.33 -14.85
N GLY A 254 -14.43 -0.32 -14.20
CA GLY A 254 -14.04 0.08 -12.85
C GLY A 254 -14.22 -1.04 -11.82
N VAL A 255 -15.34 -1.77 -11.89
CA VAL A 255 -15.59 -2.92 -10.98
C VAL A 255 -14.61 -4.07 -11.24
N ALA A 256 -14.31 -4.40 -12.49
CA ALA A 256 -13.34 -5.44 -12.83
C ALA A 256 -11.92 -5.07 -12.36
N VAL A 257 -11.52 -3.81 -12.54
CA VAL A 257 -10.24 -3.29 -12.01
C VAL A 257 -10.21 -3.40 -10.49
N PHE A 258 -11.26 -2.98 -9.79
CA PHE A 258 -11.36 -3.15 -8.34
C PHE A 258 -11.22 -4.61 -7.92
N ALA A 259 -11.99 -5.51 -8.54
CA ALA A 259 -11.99 -6.93 -8.20
C ALA A 259 -10.61 -7.57 -8.41
N MET A 260 -9.93 -7.23 -9.50
CA MET A 260 -8.58 -7.69 -9.78
C MET A 260 -7.58 -7.18 -8.73
N LEU A 261 -7.58 -5.89 -8.44
CA LEU A 261 -6.69 -5.30 -7.45
C LEU A 261 -6.97 -5.83 -6.04
N ALA A 262 -8.23 -5.99 -5.66
CA ALA A 262 -8.64 -6.57 -4.39
C ALA A 262 -8.16 -8.03 -4.26
N LEU A 263 -8.26 -8.83 -5.33
CA LEU A 263 -7.76 -10.20 -5.34
C LEU A 263 -6.24 -10.26 -5.20
N LEU A 264 -5.51 -9.39 -5.90
CA LEU A 264 -4.04 -9.31 -5.79
C LEU A 264 -3.59 -8.87 -4.40
N THR A 265 -4.21 -7.83 -3.84
CA THR A 265 -3.95 -7.36 -2.48
C THR A 265 -4.30 -8.45 -1.45
N PHE A 266 -5.44 -9.13 -1.60
CA PHE A 266 -5.81 -10.24 -0.71
C PHE A 266 -4.80 -11.40 -0.79
N ARG A 267 -4.39 -11.79 -2.00
CA ARG A 267 -3.36 -12.82 -2.20
C ARG A 267 -2.05 -12.43 -1.51
N ALA A 268 -1.59 -11.19 -1.67
CA ALA A 268 -0.36 -10.71 -1.05
C ALA A 268 -0.47 -10.74 0.49
N ALA A 269 -1.57 -10.22 1.03
CA ALA A 269 -1.84 -10.23 2.47
C ALA A 269 -1.92 -11.66 3.03
N TRP A 270 -2.61 -12.57 2.33
CA TRP A 270 -2.73 -13.97 2.73
C TRP A 270 -1.38 -14.68 2.70
N THR A 271 -0.59 -14.45 1.66
CA THR A 271 0.74 -15.06 1.52
C THR A 271 1.66 -14.60 2.64
N ALA A 272 1.72 -13.29 2.90
CA ALA A 272 2.56 -12.74 3.96
C ALA A 272 2.12 -13.20 5.36
N SER A 273 0.82 -13.31 5.61
CA SER A 273 0.28 -13.59 6.95
C SER A 273 0.19 -15.08 7.28
N PHE A 274 -0.10 -15.94 6.30
CA PHE A 274 -0.45 -17.35 6.55
C PHE A 274 0.46 -18.35 5.84
N ILE A 275 1.10 -17.99 4.73
CA ILE A 275 1.99 -18.91 4.00
C ILE A 275 3.44 -18.70 4.43
N ASN A 276 3.91 -17.45 4.40
CA ASN A 276 5.28 -17.07 4.75
C ASN A 276 5.38 -16.54 6.20
N TYR A 277 4.47 -16.95 7.09
CA TYR A 277 4.34 -16.42 8.45
C TYR A 277 5.59 -16.63 9.32
N ASP A 278 6.40 -17.67 9.03
CA ASP A 278 7.64 -18.02 9.71
C ASP A 278 8.91 -17.84 8.83
N ARG A 279 8.78 -17.13 7.70
CA ARG A 279 9.87 -16.93 6.71
C ARG A 279 10.13 -15.45 6.46
N ALA A 280 11.40 -15.09 6.28
CA ALA A 280 11.83 -13.75 5.90
C ALA A 280 11.72 -13.49 4.38
N ASN A 281 10.71 -14.05 3.71
CA ASN A 281 10.57 -13.94 2.25
C ASN A 281 9.88 -12.65 1.80
N GLU A 282 9.26 -11.92 2.74
CA GLU A 282 8.45 -10.74 2.47
C GLU A 282 9.18 -9.46 2.90
N PHE A 283 9.11 -8.40 2.09
CA PHE A 283 9.68 -7.09 2.43
C PHE A 283 8.89 -6.36 3.54
N LEU A 284 7.73 -6.89 3.93
CA LEU A 284 7.00 -6.44 5.13
C LEU A 284 7.73 -6.83 6.43
N VAL A 285 8.76 -7.67 6.36
CA VAL A 285 9.55 -8.10 7.51
C VAL A 285 10.90 -7.42 7.51
N TYR A 286 11.26 -6.74 8.61
CA TYR A 286 12.60 -6.15 8.77
C TYR A 286 13.64 -7.17 9.25
N ALA A 287 13.29 -7.93 10.29
CA ALA A 287 14.08 -9.01 10.84
C ALA A 287 13.12 -10.08 11.38
N HIS A 288 13.27 -11.32 10.93
CA HIS A 288 12.37 -12.41 11.26
C HIS A 288 13.04 -13.44 12.17
N GLY A 289 12.35 -13.88 13.23
CA GLY A 289 12.81 -15.04 14.00
C GLY A 289 12.77 -16.27 13.10
N ALA A 290 13.92 -16.92 12.90
CA ALA A 290 13.97 -18.09 12.02
C ALA A 290 13.27 -19.30 12.67
N PRO A 291 12.84 -20.31 11.90
CA PRO A 291 12.11 -21.48 12.41
C PRO A 291 12.86 -22.26 13.51
N GLY A 292 14.18 -22.06 13.62
CA GLY A 292 15.03 -22.68 14.63
C GLY A 292 14.54 -22.50 16.07
N TRP A 293 13.88 -21.38 16.39
CA TRP A 293 13.28 -21.17 17.71
C TRP A 293 12.16 -22.13 18.04
N ARG A 294 11.28 -22.38 17.08
CA ARG A 294 10.18 -23.31 17.27
C ARG A 294 10.71 -24.73 17.42
N LEU A 295 11.65 -25.13 16.56
CA LEU A 295 12.28 -26.45 16.62
C LEU A 295 13.00 -26.70 17.96
N MET A 296 13.78 -25.71 18.43
CA MET A 296 14.45 -25.78 19.72
C MET A 296 13.46 -25.88 20.88
N MET A 297 12.40 -25.05 20.88
CA MET A 297 11.39 -25.09 21.94
C MET A 297 10.59 -26.39 21.95
N ASP A 298 10.23 -26.92 20.78
CA ASP A 298 9.52 -28.19 20.65
C ASP A 298 10.36 -29.35 21.26
N GLN A 299 11.68 -29.33 21.04
CA GLN A 299 12.59 -30.31 21.65
C GLN A 299 12.71 -30.14 23.17
N ILE A 300 12.87 -28.90 23.66
CA ILE A 300 12.95 -28.62 25.10
C ILE A 300 11.65 -29.05 25.79
N GLU A 301 10.51 -28.77 25.18
CA GLU A 301 9.19 -29.16 25.69
C GLU A 301 9.00 -30.68 25.70
N ASP A 302 9.38 -31.38 24.64
CA ASP A 302 9.33 -32.84 24.58
C ASP A 302 10.22 -33.49 25.66
N ILE A 303 11.45 -33.01 25.83
CA ILE A 303 12.35 -33.47 26.90
C ILE A 303 11.74 -33.18 28.27
N SER A 304 11.20 -31.98 28.48
CA SER A 304 10.58 -31.58 29.75
C SER A 304 9.41 -32.48 30.11
N ARG A 305 8.51 -32.73 29.16
CA ARG A 305 7.33 -33.58 29.37
C ARG A 305 7.72 -35.02 29.66
N ARG A 306 8.74 -35.56 28.99
CA ARG A 306 9.23 -36.94 29.22
C ARG A 306 9.98 -37.11 30.54
N THR A 307 10.70 -36.08 31.00
CA THR A 307 11.55 -36.16 32.20
C THR A 307 10.86 -35.69 33.47
N THR A 308 9.93 -34.74 33.37
CA THR A 308 9.31 -34.07 34.53
C THR A 308 7.78 -34.17 34.56
N ASN A 309 7.16 -34.80 33.54
CA ASN A 309 5.70 -34.87 33.37
C ASN A 309 5.02 -33.48 33.31
N GLY A 310 5.79 -32.45 32.92
CA GLY A 310 5.38 -31.05 32.92
C GLY A 310 6.42 -30.13 32.27
N MET A 311 6.39 -28.83 32.60
CA MET A 311 7.33 -27.80 32.11
C MET A 311 8.41 -27.45 33.15
N ASP A 312 8.80 -28.44 33.93
CA ASP A 312 9.69 -28.30 35.10
C ASP A 312 11.15 -28.68 34.77
N ILE A 313 11.52 -28.74 33.49
CA ILE A 313 12.92 -28.92 33.09
C ILE A 313 13.82 -27.82 33.65
N ARG A 314 14.97 -28.22 34.19
CA ARG A 314 16.02 -27.27 34.59
C ARG A 314 16.69 -26.74 33.32
N PHE A 315 16.46 -25.47 33.01
CA PHE A 315 16.91 -24.84 31.78
C PHE A 315 17.79 -23.64 32.11
N ALA A 316 18.98 -23.53 31.50
CA ALA A 316 19.85 -22.38 31.66
C ALA A 316 19.98 -21.63 30.33
N TRP A 317 19.95 -20.30 30.35
CA TRP A 317 20.07 -19.52 29.12
C TRP A 317 20.85 -18.22 29.32
N GLY A 318 21.53 -17.78 28.26
CA GLY A 318 22.32 -16.56 28.29
C GLY A 318 22.60 -15.96 26.91
N GLY A 319 23.22 -14.79 26.94
CA GLY A 319 23.61 -14.03 25.76
C GLY A 319 22.43 -13.36 25.05
N ASN A 320 22.57 -13.09 23.76
CA ASN A 320 21.52 -12.50 22.94
C ASN A 320 20.41 -13.52 22.60
N ALA A 321 19.40 -13.57 23.48
CA ALA A 321 18.29 -14.50 23.38
C ALA A 321 17.01 -13.91 22.76
N TRP A 322 16.95 -12.63 22.38
CA TRP A 322 15.73 -12.09 21.78
C TRP A 322 15.55 -12.57 20.33
N PRO A 323 14.35 -13.04 19.91
CA PRO A 323 13.10 -13.12 20.68
C PRO A 323 12.84 -14.45 21.41
N ALA A 324 13.76 -15.43 21.36
CA ALA A 324 13.64 -16.73 22.04
C ALA A 324 13.32 -16.63 23.54
N SER A 325 13.85 -15.62 24.23
CA SER A 325 13.58 -15.37 25.65
C SER A 325 12.09 -15.26 26.00
N TRP A 326 11.24 -14.84 25.06
CA TRP A 326 9.80 -14.81 25.27
C TRP A 326 9.22 -16.22 25.44
N TYR A 327 9.74 -17.22 24.74
CA TYR A 327 9.26 -18.60 24.80
C TYR A 327 9.66 -19.30 26.11
N PHE A 328 10.76 -18.86 26.73
CA PHE A 328 11.23 -19.42 28.00
C PHE A 328 10.31 -19.08 29.19
N ARG A 329 9.35 -18.15 29.03
CA ARG A 329 8.42 -17.73 30.10
C ARG A 329 7.59 -18.87 30.71
N HIS A 330 7.40 -19.97 29.97
CA HIS A 330 6.62 -21.12 30.40
C HIS A 330 7.46 -22.18 31.13
N LEU A 331 8.79 -22.04 31.10
CA LEU A 331 9.72 -22.95 31.78
C LEU A 331 9.90 -22.49 33.22
N ARG A 332 9.45 -23.30 34.17
CA ARG A 332 9.37 -22.91 35.59
C ARG A 332 10.75 -22.74 36.25
N PHE A 333 11.72 -23.53 35.80
CA PHE A 333 13.09 -23.54 36.33
C PHE A 333 14.09 -23.02 35.28
N ALA A 334 13.72 -21.97 34.54
CA ALA A 334 14.60 -21.27 33.61
C ALA A 334 15.48 -20.24 34.33
N THR A 335 16.80 -20.44 34.30
CA THR A 335 17.80 -19.56 34.92
C THR A 335 18.53 -18.74 33.85
N TYR A 336 18.47 -17.41 33.97
CA TYR A 336 19.23 -16.49 33.12
C TYR A 336 20.61 -16.22 33.72
N PHE A 337 21.69 -16.55 32.99
CA PHE A 337 23.06 -16.32 33.44
C PHE A 337 23.77 -15.14 32.73
N GLY A 338 23.06 -14.38 31.89
CA GLY A 338 23.63 -13.18 31.26
C GLY A 338 24.70 -13.49 30.22
N GLN A 339 25.74 -12.66 30.20
CA GLN A 339 26.86 -12.75 29.26
C GLN A 339 28.03 -13.60 29.81
N ASP A 340 28.08 -13.81 31.12
CA ASP A 340 29.20 -14.41 31.83
C ASP A 340 28.72 -15.65 32.60
N PRO A 341 28.83 -16.85 32.01
CA PRO A 341 28.38 -18.08 32.66
C PRO A 341 29.30 -18.50 33.81
N SER A 342 28.74 -19.18 34.81
CA SER A 342 29.50 -19.84 35.87
C SER A 342 29.24 -21.36 35.89
N PRO A 343 30.18 -22.19 36.37
CA PRO A 343 29.95 -23.64 36.49
C PRO A 343 28.70 -23.97 37.32
N GLY A 344 28.49 -23.25 38.43
CA GLY A 344 27.34 -23.45 39.31
C GLY A 344 25.99 -23.18 38.65
N THR A 345 25.94 -22.23 37.70
CA THR A 345 24.70 -21.92 36.95
C THR A 345 24.35 -22.95 35.87
N LEU A 346 25.30 -23.78 35.44
CA LEU A 346 25.13 -24.72 34.33
C LEU A 346 25.11 -26.19 34.77
N ASN A 347 25.67 -26.52 35.94
CA ASN A 347 25.87 -27.91 36.36
C ASN A 347 24.58 -28.72 36.54
N ASP A 348 23.49 -28.06 36.88
CA ASP A 348 22.18 -28.68 37.14
C ASP A 348 21.20 -28.56 35.97
N ALA A 349 21.61 -27.91 34.88
CA ALA A 349 20.76 -27.72 33.71
C ALA A 349 20.65 -29.04 32.94
N VAL A 350 19.45 -29.37 32.45
CA VAL A 350 19.23 -30.47 31.50
C VAL A 350 19.37 -29.97 30.07
N ALA A 351 19.00 -28.71 29.83
CA ALA A 351 19.14 -28.04 28.55
C ALA A 351 19.73 -26.63 28.74
N VAL A 352 20.60 -26.24 27.82
CA VAL A 352 21.29 -24.95 27.86
C VAL A 352 21.13 -24.23 26.53
N TYR A 353 20.68 -22.98 26.58
CA TYR A 353 20.72 -22.07 25.44
C TYR A 353 21.89 -21.09 25.59
N ALA A 354 22.72 -21.01 24.55
CA ALA A 354 23.77 -20.01 24.44
C ALA A 354 23.75 -19.39 23.05
N SER A 355 23.72 -18.06 22.99
CA SER A 355 23.87 -17.35 21.73
C SER A 355 25.32 -17.40 21.23
N SER A 356 25.52 -17.15 19.94
CA SER A 356 26.83 -17.25 19.28
C SER A 356 27.89 -16.31 19.87
N ASP A 357 27.50 -15.14 20.39
CA ASP A 357 28.38 -14.15 21.01
C ASP A 357 29.02 -14.62 22.32
N ILE A 358 28.41 -15.58 23.02
CA ILE A 358 28.91 -16.08 24.31
C ILE A 358 29.36 -17.54 24.28
N ARG A 359 29.15 -18.21 23.14
CA ARG A 359 29.39 -19.65 22.96
C ARG A 359 30.76 -20.11 23.46
N GLY A 360 31.83 -19.36 23.15
CA GLY A 360 33.20 -19.72 23.55
C GLY A 360 33.44 -19.70 25.07
N ARG A 361 32.59 -19.03 25.85
CA ARG A 361 32.63 -19.05 27.33
C ARG A 361 31.75 -20.16 27.92
N VAL A 362 30.71 -20.60 27.20
CA VAL A 362 29.75 -21.60 27.68
C VAL A 362 30.23 -23.02 27.38
N GLU A 363 30.67 -23.30 26.14
CA GLU A 363 31.05 -24.64 25.70
C GLU A 363 32.09 -25.32 26.63
N PRO A 364 33.17 -24.65 27.09
CA PRO A 364 34.14 -25.27 27.99
C PRO A 364 33.56 -25.72 29.34
N LEU A 365 32.46 -25.11 29.81
CA LEU A 365 31.82 -25.43 31.09
C LEU A 365 30.86 -26.63 30.98
N LEU A 366 30.44 -26.95 29.77
CA LEU A 366 29.52 -28.07 29.50
C LEU A 366 30.28 -29.39 29.31
N GLU A 367 31.54 -29.33 28.87
CA GLU A 367 32.37 -30.50 28.55
C GLU A 367 31.65 -31.46 27.60
N ASP A 368 31.89 -32.78 27.70
CA ASP A 368 31.27 -33.79 26.85
C ASP A 368 29.87 -34.23 27.34
N ARG A 369 29.23 -33.48 28.25
CA ARG A 369 27.96 -33.86 28.88
C ARG A 369 26.71 -33.58 28.03
N TYR A 370 26.84 -32.81 26.94
CA TYR A 370 25.71 -32.30 26.17
C TYR A 370 25.85 -32.60 24.67
N VAL A 371 24.71 -32.80 24.02
CA VAL A 371 24.61 -32.86 22.56
C VAL A 371 24.29 -31.47 22.03
N ARG A 372 25.04 -31.03 21.02
CA ARG A 372 24.91 -29.70 20.43
C ARG A 372 24.00 -29.70 19.22
N PHE A 373 23.15 -28.68 19.15
CA PHE A 373 22.34 -28.34 17.98
C PHE A 373 22.52 -26.86 17.65
N ASP A 374 22.78 -26.56 16.38
CA ASP A 374 22.90 -25.18 15.90
C ASP A 374 21.62 -24.79 15.16
N TYR A 375 21.04 -23.67 15.57
CA TYR A 375 19.85 -23.10 14.96
C TYR A 375 20.14 -21.68 14.46
N THR A 376 19.57 -21.34 13.30
CA THR A 376 19.55 -19.93 12.92
C THR A 376 18.59 -19.17 13.83
N ARG A 377 19.07 -18.07 14.40
CA ARG A 377 18.30 -17.19 15.29
C ARG A 377 17.38 -16.23 14.52
N MET A 378 17.90 -15.60 13.49
CA MET A 378 17.21 -14.51 12.81
C MET A 378 17.60 -14.49 11.34
N TRP A 379 16.62 -14.18 10.48
CA TRP A 379 16.80 -13.95 9.06
C TRP A 379 16.44 -12.51 8.73
N TRP A 380 17.19 -11.94 7.79
CA TRP A 380 16.82 -10.70 7.13
C TRP A 380 16.24 -11.05 5.77
N PRO A 381 15.26 -10.29 5.28
CA PRO A 381 14.78 -10.45 3.92
C PRO A 381 15.90 -10.14 2.92
N MET A 382 15.68 -10.50 1.66
CA MET A 382 16.54 -10.06 0.57
C MET A 382 16.70 -8.52 0.59
N GLN A 383 17.94 -8.04 0.52
CA GLN A 383 18.30 -6.62 0.56
C GLN A 383 18.96 -6.15 -0.74
N ASP A 384 18.78 -6.88 -1.84
CA ASP A 384 19.42 -6.54 -3.12
C ASP A 384 18.91 -5.23 -3.71
N TYR A 385 17.77 -4.72 -3.20
CA TYR A 385 17.26 -3.38 -3.50
C TYR A 385 18.14 -2.25 -2.95
N PHE A 386 19.11 -2.54 -2.08
CA PHE A 386 20.09 -1.54 -1.68
C PHE A 386 20.96 -1.12 -2.87
N ASN A 387 21.27 0.17 -2.95
CA ASN A 387 22.06 0.77 -4.03
C ASN A 387 21.43 0.66 -5.43
N LEU A 388 20.10 0.55 -5.54
CA LEU A 388 19.42 0.79 -6.80
C LEU A 388 19.79 2.20 -7.31
N ASN A 389 20.28 2.25 -8.54
CA ASN A 389 20.60 3.46 -9.29
C ASN A 389 20.08 3.31 -10.72
N ALA A 390 20.01 4.41 -11.47
CA ALA A 390 19.48 4.41 -12.84
C ALA A 390 20.20 3.36 -13.71
N GLN A 391 21.52 3.25 -13.61
CA GLN A 391 22.31 2.28 -14.37
C GLN A 391 21.93 0.83 -14.07
N ARG A 392 21.67 0.46 -12.81
CA ARG A 392 21.24 -0.89 -12.44
C ARG A 392 19.83 -1.18 -12.94
N VAL A 393 18.93 -0.20 -12.88
CA VAL A 393 17.58 -0.33 -13.44
C VAL A 393 17.66 -0.50 -14.95
N ASP A 394 18.45 0.34 -15.63
CA ASP A 394 18.68 0.24 -17.08
C ASP A 394 19.32 -1.09 -17.44
N THR A 395 20.26 -1.59 -16.64
CA THR A 395 20.88 -2.91 -16.84
C THR A 395 19.84 -4.03 -16.68
N VAL A 396 18.94 -3.97 -15.71
CA VAL A 396 17.88 -5.00 -15.55
C VAL A 396 16.83 -4.89 -16.66
N LEU A 397 16.56 -3.69 -17.15
CA LEU A 397 15.62 -3.42 -18.25
C LEU A 397 16.27 -3.53 -19.64
N ASP A 398 17.56 -3.82 -19.71
CA ASP A 398 18.28 -4.09 -20.94
C ASP A 398 18.06 -5.55 -21.34
N PHE A 399 17.05 -5.75 -22.19
CA PHE A 399 16.72 -7.06 -22.74
C PHE A 399 17.55 -7.41 -23.98
N SER A 400 18.63 -6.67 -24.27
CA SER A 400 19.57 -7.05 -25.31
C SER A 400 20.31 -8.35 -24.93
N GLY A 401 20.64 -9.16 -25.93
CA GLY A 401 21.38 -10.42 -25.72
C GLY A 401 22.84 -10.24 -25.28
N THR A 402 23.29 -8.99 -25.08
CA THR A 402 24.62 -8.66 -24.55
C THR A 402 24.63 -8.44 -23.03
N ASN A 403 23.46 -8.40 -22.40
CA ASN A 403 23.36 -8.26 -20.96
C ASN A 403 23.62 -9.62 -20.27
N PRO A 404 24.62 -9.73 -19.38
CA PRO A 404 24.90 -10.99 -18.67
C PRO A 404 23.79 -11.38 -17.66
N ALA A 405 22.82 -10.50 -17.42
CA ALA A 405 21.66 -10.75 -16.55
C ALA A 405 20.36 -11.14 -17.30
N SER A 406 20.35 -11.17 -18.65
CA SER A 406 19.16 -11.49 -19.46
C SER A 406 19.03 -12.95 -19.88
#